data_AF-A0A7J5YJI1-F1
#
_entry.id   AF-A0A7J5YJI1-F1
#
_cell.length_a   1.000
_cell.length_b   1.000
_cell.length_c   1.000
_cell.angle_alpha   90.00
_cell.angle_beta   90.00
_cell.angle_gamma   90.00
#
_symmetry.space_group_name_H-M   'P 1'
#
loop_
_entity.id
_entity.type
_entity.pdbx_description
1 polymer ?
#
loop_
_entity_poly.entity_id
_entity_poly.type
_entity_poly.pdbx_seq_one_letter_code
_entity_poly.pdbx_strand_id
1 'polypeptide(L)'
;MKANVTPQASSDMAQSSNSAHNNNAENKKDTALVPNVSIEDLKLMKTYLKLIKKQQKELSTLKKKQAKDQSTMQKAHCTQVDKMVSQNEKEKTSLEKLLEKAIKKRGENSCQELKKETEDKIQTLTADHKVKVKDITAQHTKEWSELISSHSSEEQVMKDGHVTQQCEHLKKLLTTVQEQQTVQLKLIHERQSKEMRANQAKMSMENSKAISQDKSIKNKAERERRVRELNSSNTKKFLDERKRLAMKLQKEMEQLQKNQREQLEKLEKFNEQTLPRKNNVALKE
;
A
#
# COMPACT_ATOMS: atom_id res chain seq x y z
N MET A 1 -50.42 -23.38 11.44
CA MET A 1 -50.66 -24.80 11.78
C MET A 1 -50.58 -25.64 10.51
N LYS A 2 -50.10 -26.87 10.69
CA LYS A 2 -49.84 -27.96 9.73
C LYS A 2 -48.43 -28.00 9.14
N ALA A 3 -47.84 -29.16 9.42
CA ALA A 3 -46.46 -29.58 9.33
C ALA A 3 -46.27 -30.54 8.14
N ASN A 4 -45.08 -31.14 8.12
CA ASN A 4 -44.65 -32.36 7.43
C ASN A 4 -44.17 -32.21 5.97
N VAL A 5 -43.17 -32.98 5.49
CA VAL A 5 -42.15 -33.89 6.07
C VAL A 5 -41.18 -34.23 4.92
N THR A 6 -39.93 -34.55 5.27
CA THR A 6 -38.85 -35.08 4.41
C THR A 6 -39.24 -36.39 3.70
N PRO A 7 -38.49 -36.82 2.67
CA PRO A 7 -37.76 -38.06 2.92
C PRO A 7 -36.31 -38.07 2.42
N GLN A 8 -35.58 -38.89 3.15
CA GLN A 8 -34.16 -39.22 3.12
C GLN A 8 -33.89 -40.27 2.01
N ALA A 9 -32.74 -40.17 1.34
CA ALA A 9 -32.17 -41.28 0.56
C ALA A 9 -30.69 -41.43 0.94
N SER A 10 -30.34 -42.65 1.34
CA SER A 10 -29.02 -43.14 1.77
C SER A 10 -28.27 -43.80 0.60
N SER A 11 -27.00 -44.14 0.91
CA SER A 11 -26.09 -45.12 0.29
C SER A 11 -25.05 -44.54 -0.69
N ASP A 12 -23.79 -44.98 -0.74
CA ASP A 12 -23.10 -46.05 -0.02
C ASP A 12 -21.57 -45.87 -0.07
N MET A 13 -20.89 -46.61 0.79
CA MET A 13 -19.44 -46.73 0.96
C MET A 13 -18.65 -47.16 -0.29
N ALA A 14 -17.39 -46.70 -0.37
CA ALA A 14 -16.28 -47.53 -0.84
C ALA A 14 -14.98 -47.17 -0.09
N GLN A 15 -14.45 -48.16 0.66
CA GLN A 15 -13.09 -48.16 1.18
C GLN A 15 -12.12 -48.49 0.04
N SER A 16 -10.97 -47.81 0.01
CA SER A 16 -9.72 -48.47 -0.41
C SER A 16 -8.52 -47.82 0.28
N SER A 17 -7.81 -48.69 0.96
CA SER A 17 -6.56 -48.49 1.68
C SER A 17 -5.43 -48.11 0.72
N ASN A 18 -4.56 -47.19 1.11
CA ASN A 18 -3.13 -47.39 0.87
C ASN A 18 -2.27 -46.59 1.85
N SER A 19 -1.58 -47.34 2.69
CA SER A 19 -0.45 -46.97 3.51
C SER A 19 0.74 -46.62 2.63
N ALA A 20 1.18 -45.36 2.67
CA ALA A 20 2.51 -44.98 2.24
C ALA A 20 3.13 -44.08 3.32
N HIS A 21 4.24 -44.55 3.87
CA HIS A 21 5.07 -43.92 4.88
C HIS A 21 5.33 -42.44 4.56
N ASN A 22 4.95 -41.54 5.45
CA ASN A 22 5.39 -40.14 5.39
C ASN A 22 6.33 -39.84 6.57
N ASN A 23 7.56 -40.36 6.47
CA ASN A 23 8.71 -39.93 7.28
C ASN A 23 9.16 -38.53 6.84
N ASN A 24 8.31 -37.52 7.02
CA ASN A 24 8.64 -36.13 6.69
C ASN A 24 8.13 -35.13 7.74
N ALA A 25 7.88 -35.61 8.97
CA ALA A 25 7.41 -34.80 10.09
C ALA A 25 8.55 -34.21 10.94
N GLU A 26 9.78 -34.71 10.82
CA GLU A 26 10.91 -34.25 11.66
C GLU A 26 11.70 -33.07 11.07
N ASN A 27 11.57 -32.78 9.76
CA ASN A 27 12.29 -31.66 9.13
C ASN A 27 11.59 -30.29 9.24
N LYS A 28 10.40 -30.21 9.87
CA LYS A 28 9.59 -28.97 9.92
C LYS A 28 9.68 -28.18 11.24
N LYS A 29 10.32 -28.68 12.29
CA LYS A 29 10.44 -27.96 13.57
C LYS A 29 11.72 -27.11 13.71
N ASP A 30 12.70 -27.30 12.84
CA ASP A 30 13.93 -26.50 12.82
C ASP A 30 13.81 -25.20 11.98
N THR A 31 12.61 -24.87 11.47
CA THR A 31 12.46 -23.92 10.36
C THR A 31 12.41 -22.44 10.74
N ALA A 32 12.45 -22.02 12.00
CA ALA A 32 12.65 -20.60 12.29
C ALA A 32 13.10 -20.31 13.73
N LEU A 33 14.41 -20.26 13.96
CA LEU A 33 14.95 -19.54 15.13
C LEU A 33 14.56 -18.05 15.12
N VAL A 34 14.19 -17.53 13.95
CA VAL A 34 13.77 -16.15 13.72
C VAL A 34 12.51 -16.14 12.84
N PRO A 35 11.38 -15.53 13.30
CA PRO A 35 10.11 -15.54 12.57
C PRO A 35 10.20 -14.86 11.20
N ASN A 36 9.59 -15.48 10.18
CA ASN A 36 9.43 -14.90 8.85
C ASN A 36 8.34 -13.80 8.87
N VAL A 37 8.47 -12.76 8.05
CA VAL A 37 7.51 -11.64 7.95
C VAL A 37 6.87 -11.59 6.56
N SER A 38 5.55 -11.42 6.50
CA SER A 38 4.80 -11.25 5.25
C SER A 38 4.54 -9.77 4.93
N ILE A 39 4.08 -9.48 3.71
CA ILE A 39 3.70 -8.12 3.32
C ILE A 39 2.50 -7.64 4.16
N GLU A 40 1.57 -8.53 4.48
CA GLU A 40 0.41 -8.27 5.32
C GLU A 40 0.84 -7.84 6.73
N ASP A 41 1.81 -8.53 7.32
CA ASP A 41 2.37 -8.16 8.62
C ASP A 41 3.00 -6.75 8.60
N LEU A 42 3.71 -6.41 7.52
CA LEU A 42 4.29 -5.07 7.36
C LEU A 42 3.21 -3.99 7.26
N LYS A 43 2.08 -4.27 6.60
CA LYS A 43 0.94 -3.34 6.51
C LYS A 43 0.25 -3.12 7.86
N LEU A 44 0.33 -4.10 8.77
CA LEU A 44 -0.19 -3.97 10.14
C LEU A 44 0.75 -3.18 11.06
N MET A 45 1.98 -2.89 10.63
CA MET A 45 2.91 -2.11 11.45
C MET A 45 2.40 -0.69 11.69
N LYS A 46 2.53 -0.24 12.94
CA LYS A 46 2.05 1.07 13.42
C LYS A 46 2.49 2.24 12.53
N THR A 47 3.71 2.21 11.99
CA THR A 47 4.25 3.28 11.13
C THR A 47 3.59 3.28 9.75
N TYR A 48 3.30 2.12 9.15
CA TYR A 48 2.53 2.01 7.90
C TYR A 48 1.10 2.49 8.10
N LEU A 49 0.43 2.05 9.17
CA LEU A 49 -0.93 2.51 9.49
C LEU A 49 -1.01 4.04 9.71
N LYS A 50 0.04 4.65 10.29
CA LYS A 50 0.15 6.11 10.41
C LYS A 50 0.26 6.79 9.05
N LEU A 51 1.06 6.23 8.12
CA LEU A 51 1.17 6.73 6.76
C LEU A 51 -0.20 6.70 6.05
N ILE A 52 -0.92 5.58 6.10
CA ILE A 52 -2.26 5.46 5.50
C ILE A 52 -3.23 6.49 6.09
N LYS A 53 -3.23 6.67 7.42
CA LYS A 53 -4.07 7.70 8.07
C LYS A 53 -3.70 9.12 7.63
N LYS A 54 -2.42 9.41 7.39
CA LYS A 54 -1.97 10.71 6.86
C LYS A 54 -2.50 10.92 5.44
N GLN A 55 -2.32 9.94 4.56
CA GLN A 55 -2.77 9.97 3.17
C GLN A 55 -4.29 10.15 3.06
N GLN A 56 -5.06 9.49 3.94
CA GLN A 56 -6.52 9.67 4.00
C GLN A 56 -6.92 11.11 4.37
N LYS A 57 -6.18 11.78 5.26
CA LYS A 57 -6.42 13.19 5.62
C LYS A 57 -6.07 14.15 4.49
N GLU A 58 -5.01 13.86 3.75
CA GLU A 58 -4.61 14.64 2.57
C GLU A 58 -5.69 14.58 1.49
N LEU A 59 -6.20 13.38 1.16
CA LEU A 59 -7.31 13.22 0.20
C LEU A 59 -8.59 13.92 0.66
N SER A 60 -8.92 13.84 1.96
CA SER A 60 -10.10 14.53 2.51
C SER A 60 -9.98 16.05 2.38
N THR A 61 -8.80 16.59 2.66
CA THR A 61 -8.50 18.03 2.51
C THR A 61 -8.61 18.46 1.05
N LEU A 62 -8.04 17.67 0.13
CA LEU A 62 -8.10 17.93 -1.31
C LEU A 62 -9.56 17.97 -1.81
N LYS A 63 -10.36 16.96 -1.47
CA LYS A 63 -11.79 16.92 -1.85
C LYS A 63 -12.57 18.11 -1.32
N LYS A 64 -12.26 18.57 -0.10
CA LYS A 64 -12.90 19.76 0.48
C LYS A 64 -12.50 21.04 -0.25
N LYS A 65 -11.24 21.16 -0.70
CA LYS A 65 -10.78 22.25 -1.56
C LYS A 65 -11.53 22.23 -2.89
N GLN A 66 -11.53 21.10 -3.59
CA GLN A 66 -12.21 20.93 -4.87
C GLN A 66 -13.72 21.26 -4.82
N ALA A 67 -14.41 20.86 -3.75
CA ALA A 67 -15.82 21.20 -3.56
C ALA A 67 -16.05 22.71 -3.39
N LYS A 68 -15.13 23.43 -2.74
CA LYS A 68 -15.20 24.90 -2.62
C LYS A 68 -14.93 25.58 -3.96
N ASP A 69 -13.98 25.09 -4.72
CA ASP A 69 -13.63 25.63 -6.04
C ASP A 69 -14.81 25.48 -7.01
N GLN A 70 -15.45 24.30 -7.03
CA GLN A 70 -16.69 24.05 -7.78
C GLN A 70 -17.83 24.99 -7.35
N SER A 71 -18.06 25.14 -6.05
CA SER A 71 -19.12 26.04 -5.54
C SER A 71 -18.86 27.50 -5.90
N THR A 72 -17.59 27.92 -5.88
CA THR A 72 -17.19 29.29 -6.23
C THR A 72 -17.40 29.56 -7.71
N MET A 73 -16.98 28.64 -8.58
CA MET A 73 -17.21 28.74 -10.03
C MET A 73 -18.71 28.75 -10.35
N GLN A 74 -19.51 27.85 -9.77
CA GLN A 74 -20.95 27.81 -10.00
C GLN A 74 -21.63 29.13 -9.61
N LYS A 75 -21.27 29.71 -8.46
CA LYS A 75 -21.80 31.02 -8.04
C LYS A 75 -21.41 32.14 -9.01
N ALA A 76 -20.18 32.12 -9.51
CA ALA A 76 -19.71 33.10 -10.49
C ALA A 76 -20.48 32.97 -11.82
N HIS A 77 -20.65 31.75 -12.32
CA HIS A 77 -21.43 31.45 -13.53
C HIS A 77 -22.89 31.90 -13.39
N CYS A 78 -23.58 31.53 -12.29
CA CYS A 78 -24.94 31.99 -12.02
C CYS A 78 -25.03 33.52 -11.98
N THR A 79 -24.15 34.18 -11.22
CA THR A 79 -24.15 35.65 -11.10
C THR A 79 -23.94 36.34 -12.46
N GLN A 80 -23.10 35.77 -13.33
CA GLN A 80 -22.83 36.32 -14.64
C GLN A 80 -24.06 36.22 -15.57
N VAL A 81 -24.73 35.06 -15.57
CA VAL A 81 -25.98 34.86 -16.33
C VAL A 81 -27.08 35.79 -15.81
N ASP A 82 -27.28 35.86 -14.49
CA ASP A 82 -28.32 36.71 -13.87
C ASP A 82 -28.14 38.19 -14.22
N LYS A 83 -26.89 38.68 -14.19
CA LYS A 83 -26.56 40.05 -14.59
C LYS A 83 -26.85 40.30 -16.06
N MET A 84 -26.49 39.37 -16.94
CA MET A 84 -26.73 39.50 -18.37
C MET A 84 -28.22 39.51 -18.70
N VAL A 85 -29.00 38.61 -18.10
CA VAL A 85 -30.47 38.55 -18.27
C VAL A 85 -31.11 39.82 -17.74
N SER A 86 -30.78 40.24 -16.51
CA SER A 86 -31.32 41.47 -15.91
C SER A 86 -30.98 42.72 -16.73
N GLN A 87 -29.79 42.79 -17.32
CA GLN A 87 -29.39 43.90 -18.17
C GLN A 87 -30.22 43.94 -19.47
N ASN A 88 -30.40 42.79 -20.13
CA ASN A 88 -31.22 42.69 -21.33
C ASN A 88 -32.69 43.06 -21.07
N GLU A 89 -33.25 42.60 -19.93
CA GLU A 89 -34.61 42.97 -19.51
C GLU A 89 -34.75 44.49 -19.27
N LYS A 90 -33.77 45.10 -18.58
CA LYS A 90 -33.76 46.56 -18.34
C LYS A 90 -33.72 47.35 -19.64
N GLU A 91 -32.90 46.95 -20.61
CA GLU A 91 -32.81 47.61 -21.92
C GLU A 91 -34.13 47.50 -22.69
N LYS A 92 -34.75 46.32 -22.71
CA LYS A 92 -36.06 46.11 -23.34
C LYS A 92 -37.15 46.97 -22.70
N THR A 93 -37.29 46.94 -21.38
CA THR A 93 -38.29 47.77 -20.66
C THR A 93 -38.03 49.26 -20.84
N SER A 94 -36.77 49.69 -20.99
CA SER A 94 -36.43 51.09 -21.26
C SER A 94 -36.97 51.54 -22.61
N LEU A 95 -36.77 50.74 -23.67
CA LEU A 95 -37.29 51.01 -25.01
C LEU A 95 -38.82 51.06 -25.03
N GLU A 96 -39.48 50.10 -24.37
CA GLU A 96 -40.94 50.06 -24.24
C GLU A 96 -41.49 51.33 -23.55
N LYS A 97 -40.87 51.75 -22.44
CA LYS A 97 -41.26 52.98 -21.73
C LYS A 97 -41.04 54.26 -22.56
N LEU A 98 -39.98 54.31 -23.37
CA LEU A 98 -39.73 55.44 -24.25
C LEU A 98 -40.80 55.54 -25.34
N LEU A 99 -41.18 54.41 -25.93
CA LEU A 99 -42.26 54.35 -26.92
C LEU A 99 -43.60 54.75 -26.30
N GLU A 100 -43.94 54.23 -25.12
CA GLU A 100 -45.20 54.56 -24.43
C GLU A 100 -45.32 56.06 -24.14
N LYS A 101 -44.23 56.70 -23.71
CA LYS A 101 -44.17 58.17 -23.51
C LYS A 101 -44.37 58.94 -24.82
N ALA A 102 -43.80 58.47 -25.92
CA ALA A 102 -43.95 59.11 -27.23
C ALA A 102 -45.40 59.00 -27.74
N ILE A 103 -46.04 57.85 -27.57
CA ILE A 103 -47.45 57.60 -27.93
C ILE A 103 -48.36 58.53 -27.11
N LYS A 104 -48.16 58.63 -25.79
CA LYS A 104 -48.94 59.53 -24.93
C LYS A 104 -48.87 61.01 -25.34
N LYS A 105 -47.73 61.45 -25.91
CA LYS A 105 -47.53 62.87 -26.29
C LYS A 105 -48.08 63.23 -27.66
N ARG A 106 -47.97 62.33 -28.65
CA ARG A 106 -48.23 62.65 -30.07
C ARG A 106 -49.46 61.95 -30.66
N GLY A 107 -50.10 61.07 -29.87
CA GLY A 107 -51.19 60.22 -30.35
C GLY A 107 -50.68 59.00 -31.10
N GLU A 108 -51.46 57.91 -31.07
CA GLU A 108 -51.05 56.60 -31.56
C GLU A 108 -50.79 56.58 -33.08
N ASN A 109 -51.63 57.26 -33.85
CA ASN A 109 -51.52 57.34 -35.32
C ASN A 109 -50.26 58.07 -35.79
N SER A 110 -49.78 59.07 -35.03
CA SER A 110 -48.56 59.84 -35.37
C SER A 110 -47.26 59.10 -35.01
N CYS A 111 -47.33 57.95 -34.34
CA CYS A 111 -46.18 57.20 -33.83
C CYS A 111 -45.99 55.83 -34.49
N GLN A 112 -46.69 55.50 -35.58
CA GLN A 112 -46.59 54.19 -36.24
C GLN A 112 -45.16 53.83 -36.67
N GLU A 113 -44.43 54.75 -37.29
CA GLU A 113 -43.03 54.52 -37.68
C GLU A 113 -42.12 54.29 -36.46
N LEU A 114 -42.29 55.08 -35.39
CA LEU A 114 -41.54 54.89 -34.15
C LEU A 114 -41.82 53.54 -33.48
N LYS A 115 -43.07 53.07 -33.56
CA LYS A 115 -43.47 51.77 -33.03
C LYS A 115 -42.74 50.66 -33.76
N LYS A 116 -42.72 50.69 -35.10
CA LYS A 116 -41.98 49.74 -35.92
C LYS A 116 -40.46 49.79 -35.63
N GLU A 117 -39.89 50.98 -35.57
CA GLU A 117 -38.45 51.15 -35.26
C GLU A 117 -38.10 50.59 -33.86
N THR A 118 -38.98 50.79 -32.87
CA THR A 118 -38.77 50.24 -31.53
C THR A 118 -38.88 48.71 -31.52
N GLU A 119 -39.82 48.14 -32.27
CA GLU A 119 -39.98 46.70 -32.43
C GLU A 119 -38.75 46.05 -33.08
N ASP A 120 -38.23 46.65 -34.16
CA ASP A 120 -37.01 46.20 -34.85
C ASP A 120 -35.79 46.25 -33.90
N LYS A 121 -35.67 47.29 -33.07
CA LYS A 121 -34.62 47.39 -32.04
C LYS A 121 -34.75 46.31 -30.98
N ILE A 122 -35.97 46.03 -30.51
CA ILE A 122 -36.22 44.96 -29.52
C ILE A 122 -35.90 43.58 -30.12
N GLN A 123 -36.26 43.34 -31.39
CA GLN A 123 -35.89 42.10 -32.08
C GLN A 123 -34.38 41.95 -32.18
N THR A 124 -33.67 43.00 -32.57
CA THR A 124 -32.21 43.00 -32.68
C THR A 124 -31.56 42.73 -31.33
N LEU A 125 -31.98 43.43 -30.27
CA LEU A 125 -31.50 43.18 -28.90
C LEU A 125 -31.75 41.74 -28.45
N THR A 126 -32.91 41.17 -28.78
CA THR A 126 -33.23 39.78 -28.44
C THR A 126 -32.34 38.79 -29.19
N ALA A 127 -32.07 39.04 -30.47
CA ALA A 127 -31.17 38.23 -31.29
C ALA A 127 -29.73 38.29 -30.75
N ASP A 128 -29.23 39.50 -30.44
CA ASP A 128 -27.90 39.70 -29.86
C ASP A 128 -27.76 39.04 -28.49
N HIS A 129 -28.77 39.18 -27.62
CA HIS A 129 -28.79 38.51 -26.32
C HIS A 129 -28.75 36.99 -26.47
N LYS A 130 -29.48 36.42 -27.44
CA LYS A 130 -29.45 34.98 -27.72
C LYS A 130 -28.05 34.49 -28.10
N VAL A 131 -27.31 35.25 -28.92
CA VAL A 131 -25.91 34.94 -29.25
C VAL A 131 -25.03 35.02 -28.02
N LYS A 132 -25.12 36.10 -27.24
CA LYS A 132 -24.37 36.27 -25.97
C LYS A 132 -24.62 35.13 -24.98
N VAL A 133 -25.88 34.67 -24.85
CA VAL A 133 -26.25 33.51 -24.01
C VAL A 133 -25.59 32.23 -24.51
N LYS A 134 -25.57 32.00 -25.83
CA LYS A 134 -24.93 30.83 -26.41
C LYS A 134 -23.42 30.84 -26.14
N ASP A 135 -22.77 31.97 -26.35
CA ASP A 135 -21.33 32.12 -26.17
C ASP A 135 -20.94 31.95 -24.70
N ILE A 136 -21.69 32.55 -23.77
CA ILE A 136 -21.38 32.40 -22.35
C ILE A 136 -21.63 30.97 -21.85
N THR A 137 -22.65 30.30 -22.38
CA THR A 137 -22.92 28.89 -22.05
C THR A 137 -21.78 27.99 -22.53
N ALA A 138 -21.26 28.23 -23.73
CA ALA A 138 -20.10 27.51 -24.26
C ALA A 138 -18.84 27.76 -23.40
N GLN A 139 -18.61 29.01 -23.00
CA GLN A 139 -17.50 29.38 -22.14
C GLN A 139 -17.61 28.73 -20.75
N HIS A 140 -18.78 28.79 -20.10
CA HIS A 140 -19.01 28.13 -18.81
C HIS A 140 -18.81 26.63 -18.87
N THR A 141 -19.27 25.99 -19.95
CA THR A 141 -19.05 24.55 -20.18
C THR A 141 -17.57 24.23 -20.29
N LYS A 142 -16.79 25.07 -20.99
CA LYS A 142 -15.33 24.90 -21.14
C LYS A 142 -14.62 25.06 -19.80
N GLU A 143 -14.86 26.16 -19.08
CA GLU A 143 -14.26 26.43 -17.76
C GLU A 143 -14.55 25.33 -16.75
N TRP A 144 -15.79 24.84 -16.73
CA TRP A 144 -16.17 23.73 -15.87
C TRP A 144 -15.42 22.45 -16.24
N SER A 145 -15.35 22.12 -17.53
CA SER A 145 -14.65 20.93 -18.01
C SER A 145 -13.16 20.97 -17.67
N GLU A 146 -12.52 22.13 -17.83
CA GLU A 146 -11.11 22.36 -17.47
C GLU A 146 -10.90 22.23 -15.95
N LEU A 147 -11.78 22.80 -15.13
CA LEU A 147 -11.73 22.66 -13.68
C LEU A 147 -11.80 21.19 -13.24
N ILE A 148 -12.77 20.44 -13.77
CA ILE A 148 -12.95 19.02 -13.44
C ILE A 148 -11.76 18.20 -13.92
N SER A 149 -11.25 18.46 -15.13
CA SER A 149 -10.05 17.80 -15.64
C SER A 149 -8.83 18.04 -14.75
N SER A 150 -8.60 19.30 -14.36
CA SER A 150 -7.52 19.68 -13.44
C SER A 150 -7.68 19.01 -12.07
N HIS A 151 -8.89 18.99 -11.50
CA HIS A 151 -9.16 18.29 -10.23
C HIS A 151 -8.86 16.79 -10.32
N SER A 152 -9.26 16.14 -11.42
CA SER A 152 -8.99 14.73 -11.65
C SER A 152 -7.49 14.46 -11.79
N SER A 153 -6.75 15.34 -12.47
CA SER A 153 -5.29 15.22 -12.61
C SER A 153 -4.57 15.40 -11.28
N GLU A 154 -4.94 16.42 -10.48
CA GLU A 154 -4.39 16.66 -9.14
C GLU A 154 -4.66 15.46 -8.21
N GLU A 155 -5.87 14.90 -8.23
CA GLU A 155 -6.22 13.70 -7.46
C GLU A 155 -5.39 12.48 -7.89
N GLN A 156 -5.18 12.29 -9.20
CA GLN A 156 -4.40 11.17 -9.71
C GLN A 156 -2.94 11.27 -9.30
N VAL A 157 -2.31 12.44 -9.49
CA VAL A 157 -0.91 12.68 -9.08
C VAL A 157 -0.74 12.45 -7.58
N MET A 158 -1.70 12.89 -6.76
CA MET A 158 -1.66 12.64 -5.31
C MET A 158 -1.74 11.15 -4.98
N LYS A 159 -2.65 10.40 -5.61
CA LYS A 159 -2.78 8.95 -5.42
C LYS A 159 -1.52 8.21 -5.85
N ASP A 160 -0.94 8.58 -6.99
CA ASP A 160 0.30 7.97 -7.50
C ASP A 160 1.47 8.22 -6.53
N GLY A 161 1.56 9.45 -6.00
CA GLY A 161 2.50 9.80 -4.94
C GLY A 161 2.27 8.97 -3.66
N HIS A 162 1.02 8.77 -3.26
CA HIS A 162 0.67 7.95 -2.09
C HIS A 162 1.09 6.49 -2.25
N VAL A 163 0.85 5.89 -3.42
CA VAL A 163 1.26 4.52 -3.73
C VAL A 163 2.78 4.39 -3.71
N THR A 164 3.50 5.36 -4.29
CA THR A 164 4.97 5.39 -4.28
C THR A 164 5.50 5.41 -2.84
N GLN A 165 4.97 6.30 -1.99
CA GLN A 165 5.33 6.37 -0.57
C GLN A 165 5.03 5.07 0.19
N GLN A 166 3.89 4.41 -0.10
CA GLN A 166 3.56 3.13 0.51
C GLN A 166 4.57 2.04 0.13
N CYS A 167 4.96 1.96 -1.15
CA CYS A 167 5.96 1.00 -1.64
C CYS A 167 7.33 1.21 -0.98
N GLU A 168 7.80 2.46 -0.94
CA GLU A 168 9.06 2.84 -0.30
C GLU A 168 9.06 2.54 1.20
N HIS A 169 7.94 2.85 1.88
CA HIS A 169 7.82 2.60 3.32
C HIS A 169 7.78 1.10 3.63
N LEU A 170 7.08 0.29 2.84
CA LEU A 170 7.10 -1.18 2.98
C LEU A 170 8.51 -1.74 2.77
N LYS A 171 9.25 -1.27 1.77
CA LYS A 171 10.66 -1.66 1.56
C LYS A 171 11.51 -1.34 2.80
N LYS A 172 11.40 -0.12 3.33
CA LYS A 172 12.12 0.29 4.53
C LYS A 172 11.78 -0.57 5.76
N LEU A 173 10.50 -0.88 5.96
CA LEU A 173 10.07 -1.75 7.06
C LEU A 173 10.63 -3.17 6.91
N LEU A 174 10.57 -3.74 5.71
CA LEU A 174 11.15 -5.06 5.44
C LEU A 174 12.65 -5.07 5.75
N THR A 175 13.42 -4.12 5.22
CA THR A 175 14.87 -4.03 5.50
C THR A 175 15.15 -3.94 7.01
N THR A 176 14.39 -3.10 7.73
CA THR A 176 14.55 -2.96 9.19
C THR A 176 14.28 -4.28 9.92
N VAL A 177 13.23 -5.01 9.53
CA VAL A 177 12.93 -6.33 10.10
C VAL A 177 14.05 -7.33 9.77
N GLN A 178 14.53 -7.37 8.54
CA GLN A 178 15.60 -8.27 8.11
C GLN A 178 16.92 -8.01 8.85
N GLU A 179 17.26 -6.74 9.10
CA GLU A 179 18.40 -6.37 9.94
C GLU A 179 18.23 -6.89 11.38
N GLN A 180 17.06 -6.68 11.99
CA GLN A 180 16.76 -7.18 13.34
C GLN A 180 16.83 -8.72 13.41
N GLN A 181 16.26 -9.41 12.43
CA GLN A 181 16.33 -10.86 12.29
C GLN A 181 17.78 -11.36 12.23
N THR A 182 18.63 -10.68 11.45
CA THR A 182 20.04 -11.03 11.29
C THR A 182 20.82 -10.83 12.59
N VAL A 183 20.59 -9.72 13.29
CA VAL A 183 21.20 -9.45 14.60
C VAL A 183 20.75 -10.50 15.62
N GLN A 184 19.46 -10.82 15.66
CA GLN A 184 18.92 -11.84 16.57
C GLN A 184 19.58 -13.20 16.33
N LEU A 185 19.70 -13.63 15.07
CA LEU A 185 20.34 -14.90 14.75
C LEU A 185 21.81 -14.93 15.18
N LYS A 186 22.56 -13.84 14.93
CA LYS A 186 23.96 -13.71 15.38
C LYS A 186 24.11 -13.84 16.90
N LEU A 187 23.21 -13.24 17.68
CA LEU A 187 23.22 -13.35 19.13
C LEU A 187 22.96 -14.79 19.60
N ILE A 188 22.06 -15.51 18.92
CA ILE A 188 21.80 -16.93 19.21
C ILE A 188 23.04 -17.78 18.89
N HIS A 189 23.66 -17.56 17.74
CA HIS A 189 24.89 -18.24 17.30
C HIS A 189 26.04 -18.02 18.29
N GLU A 190 26.19 -16.80 18.81
CA GLU A 190 27.19 -16.47 19.82
C GLU A 190 26.94 -17.25 21.13
N ARG A 191 25.68 -17.29 21.59
CA ARG A 191 25.29 -18.04 22.79
C ARG A 191 25.57 -19.53 22.64
N GLN A 192 25.16 -20.14 21.53
CA GLN A 192 25.40 -21.56 21.24
C GLN A 192 26.90 -21.88 21.20
N SER A 193 27.72 -20.98 20.63
CA SER A 193 29.17 -21.14 20.60
C SER A 193 29.81 -21.06 21.98
N LYS A 194 29.33 -20.15 22.85
CA LYS A 194 29.76 -20.05 24.25
C LYS A 194 29.37 -21.29 25.05
N GLU A 195 28.13 -21.76 24.87
CA GLU A 195 27.61 -22.96 25.54
C GLU A 195 28.38 -24.23 25.15
N MET A 196 28.64 -24.43 23.86
CA MET A 196 29.46 -25.56 23.39
C MET A 196 30.86 -25.54 24.01
N ARG A 197 31.53 -24.38 24.09
CA ARG A 197 32.84 -24.27 24.75
C ARG A 197 32.77 -24.60 26.25
N ALA A 198 31.72 -24.14 26.94
CA ALA A 198 31.51 -24.47 28.34
C ALA A 198 31.27 -25.98 28.54
N ASN A 199 30.50 -26.62 27.65
CA ASN A 199 30.26 -28.06 27.66
C ASN A 199 31.54 -28.86 27.41
N GLN A 200 32.41 -28.42 26.50
CA GLN A 200 33.72 -29.04 26.27
C GLN A 200 34.62 -28.96 27.51
N ALA A 201 34.68 -27.79 28.16
CA ALA A 201 35.45 -27.62 29.40
C ALA A 201 34.92 -28.53 30.52
N LYS A 202 33.59 -28.56 30.71
CA LYS A 202 32.93 -29.41 31.72
C LYS A 202 33.22 -30.89 31.48
N MET A 203 33.04 -31.38 30.25
CA MET A 203 33.33 -32.75 29.87
C MET A 203 34.81 -33.11 30.08
N SER A 204 35.74 -32.20 29.77
CA SER A 204 37.17 -32.43 30.01
C SER A 204 37.50 -32.57 31.49
N MET A 205 36.88 -31.75 32.35
CA MET A 205 37.01 -31.85 33.80
C MET A 205 36.42 -33.15 34.35
N GLU A 206 35.22 -33.53 33.90
CA GLU A 206 34.54 -34.78 34.30
C GLU A 206 35.33 -36.02 33.91
N ASN A 207 35.85 -36.07 32.67
CA ASN A 207 36.66 -37.19 32.21
C ASN A 207 37.99 -37.29 33.00
N SER A 208 38.60 -36.17 33.37
CA SER A 208 39.80 -36.15 34.21
C SER A 208 39.53 -36.66 35.63
N LYS A 209 38.37 -36.29 36.21
CA LYS A 209 37.91 -36.82 37.50
C LYS A 209 37.66 -38.33 37.44
N ALA A 210 37.03 -38.81 36.36
CA ALA A 210 36.75 -40.23 36.16
C ALA A 210 38.05 -41.07 36.13
N ILE A 211 39.08 -40.63 35.40
CA ILE A 211 40.39 -41.32 35.40
C ILE A 211 41.03 -41.32 36.80
N SER A 212 40.89 -40.23 37.55
CA SER A 212 41.48 -40.11 38.88
C SER A 212 40.80 -41.01 39.92
N GLN A 213 39.51 -41.26 39.76
CA GLN A 213 38.69 -42.11 40.63
C GLN A 213 38.69 -43.59 40.22
N ASP A 214 39.25 -43.91 39.06
CA ASP A 214 39.32 -45.26 38.53
C ASP A 214 40.30 -46.12 39.34
N LYS A 215 39.74 -46.99 40.19
CA LYS A 215 40.50 -47.92 41.04
C LYS A 215 41.19 -49.04 40.26
N SER A 216 40.84 -49.25 38.99
CA SER A 216 41.45 -50.29 38.15
C SER A 216 42.85 -49.91 37.66
N ILE A 217 43.19 -48.61 37.66
CA ILE A 217 44.49 -48.08 37.25
C ILE A 217 45.49 -48.25 38.39
N LYS A 218 46.45 -49.16 38.22
CA LYS A 218 47.31 -49.62 39.33
C LYS A 218 48.59 -48.81 39.50
N ASN A 219 49.04 -48.11 38.46
CA ASN A 219 50.32 -47.40 38.50
C ASN A 219 50.31 -46.04 37.76
N LYS A 220 51.32 -45.22 38.03
CA LYS A 220 51.45 -43.86 37.47
C LYS A 220 51.59 -43.85 35.95
N ALA A 221 52.39 -44.76 35.39
CA ALA A 221 52.63 -44.84 33.96
C ALA A 221 51.34 -45.18 33.18
N GLU A 222 50.52 -46.09 33.70
CA GLU A 222 49.21 -46.44 33.15
C GLU A 222 48.26 -45.24 33.23
N ARG A 223 48.22 -44.52 34.36
CA ARG A 223 47.41 -43.31 34.50
C ARG A 223 47.80 -42.24 33.47
N GLU A 224 49.10 -41.96 33.32
CA GLU A 224 49.60 -41.00 32.34
C GLU A 224 49.30 -41.42 30.90
N ARG A 225 49.35 -42.72 30.61
CA ARG A 225 48.93 -43.27 29.31
C ARG A 225 47.44 -43.03 29.07
N ARG A 226 46.56 -43.35 30.03
CA ARG A 226 45.11 -43.14 29.93
C ARG A 226 44.75 -41.67 29.76
N VAL A 227 45.44 -40.77 30.47
CA VAL A 227 45.26 -39.32 30.30
C VAL A 227 45.64 -38.87 28.89
N ARG A 228 46.76 -39.36 28.33
CA ARG A 228 47.17 -39.04 26.96
C ARG A 228 46.17 -39.54 25.91
N GLU A 229 45.71 -40.78 26.04
CA GLU A 229 44.71 -41.37 25.15
C GLU A 229 43.38 -40.60 25.22
N LEU A 230 42.92 -40.27 26.43
CA LEU A 230 41.72 -39.46 26.65
C LEU A 230 41.85 -38.07 26.04
N ASN A 231 42.97 -37.38 26.25
CA ASN A 231 43.19 -36.03 25.72
C ASN A 231 43.19 -36.03 24.19
N SER A 232 43.81 -37.02 23.56
CA SER A 232 43.76 -37.22 22.11
C SER A 232 42.32 -37.42 21.62
N SER A 233 41.57 -38.31 22.27
CA SER A 233 40.17 -38.58 21.95
C SER A 233 39.26 -37.35 22.11
N ASN A 234 39.38 -36.64 23.25
CA ASN A 234 38.64 -35.42 23.53
C ASN A 234 38.96 -34.32 22.50
N THR A 235 40.23 -34.14 22.15
CA THR A 235 40.65 -33.14 21.15
C THR A 235 39.97 -33.40 19.81
N LYS A 236 39.96 -34.65 19.34
CA LYS A 236 39.25 -35.02 18.11
C LYS A 236 37.76 -34.74 18.20
N LYS A 237 37.11 -35.19 19.28
CA LYS A 237 35.68 -34.97 19.51
C LYS A 237 35.31 -33.48 19.53
N PHE A 238 36.13 -32.64 20.17
CA PHE A 238 35.88 -31.20 20.27
C PHE A 238 36.06 -30.49 18.93
N LEU A 239 37.04 -30.90 18.13
CA LEU A 239 37.22 -30.39 16.77
C LEU A 239 36.04 -30.75 15.88
N ASP A 240 35.58 -32.00 15.92
CA ASP A 240 34.43 -32.46 15.13
C ASP A 240 33.14 -31.74 15.55
N GLU A 241 32.92 -31.54 16.85
CA GLU A 241 31.79 -30.78 17.37
C GLU A 241 31.83 -29.31 16.94
N ARG A 242 33.00 -28.66 17.02
CA ARG A 242 33.19 -27.28 16.53
C ARG A 242 32.93 -27.17 15.04
N LYS A 243 33.44 -28.11 14.24
CA LYS A 243 33.20 -28.15 12.80
C LYS A 243 31.72 -28.33 12.49
N ARG A 244 31.04 -29.24 13.18
CA ARG A 244 29.60 -29.50 13.03
C ARG A 244 28.77 -28.27 13.39
N LEU A 245 29.09 -27.61 14.51
CA LEU A 245 28.41 -26.38 14.91
C LEU A 245 28.64 -25.28 13.86
N ALA A 246 29.89 -25.03 13.45
CA ALA A 246 30.18 -24.03 12.43
C ALA A 246 29.40 -24.25 11.12
N MET A 247 29.34 -25.51 10.63
CA MET A 247 28.54 -25.87 9.45
C MET A 247 27.04 -25.64 9.68
N LYS A 248 26.52 -25.93 10.88
CA LYS A 248 25.13 -25.66 11.25
C LYS A 248 24.81 -24.16 11.23
N LEU A 249 25.61 -23.33 11.91
CA LEU A 249 25.41 -21.88 11.99
C LEU A 249 25.48 -21.24 10.59
N GLN A 250 26.41 -21.71 9.76
CA GLN A 250 26.55 -21.25 8.37
C GLN A 250 25.27 -21.56 7.56
N LYS A 251 24.76 -22.79 7.64
CA LYS A 251 23.53 -23.19 6.93
C LYS A 251 22.30 -22.40 7.39
N GLU A 252 22.18 -22.13 8.70
CA GLU A 252 21.10 -21.30 9.24
C GLU A 252 21.15 -19.86 8.71
N MET A 253 22.36 -19.27 8.63
CA MET A 253 22.56 -17.94 8.07
C MET A 253 22.22 -17.89 6.57
N GLU A 254 22.67 -18.88 5.80
CA GLU A 254 22.35 -18.98 4.37
C GLU A 254 20.85 -19.13 4.13
N GLN A 255 20.16 -19.92 4.96
CA GLN A 255 18.71 -20.08 4.87
C GLN A 255 17.97 -18.78 5.22
N LEU A 256 18.41 -18.04 6.25
CA LEU A 256 17.85 -16.73 6.58
C LEU A 256 18.03 -15.76 5.39
N GLN A 257 19.23 -15.66 4.84
CA GLN A 257 19.51 -14.79 3.69
C GLN A 257 18.70 -15.19 2.45
N LYS A 258 18.51 -16.48 2.21
CA LYS A 258 17.65 -16.98 1.12
C LYS A 258 16.21 -16.52 1.32
N ASN A 259 15.66 -16.70 2.53
CA ASN A 259 14.31 -16.24 2.85
C ASN A 259 14.18 -14.72 2.68
N GLN A 260 15.19 -13.94 3.12
CA GLN A 260 15.20 -12.49 2.99
C GLN A 260 15.19 -12.03 1.53
N ARG A 261 15.95 -12.70 0.64
CA ARG A 261 15.91 -12.44 -0.80
C ARG A 261 14.54 -12.75 -1.40
N GLU A 262 13.94 -13.88 -1.05
CA GLU A 262 12.60 -14.26 -1.53
C GLU A 262 11.52 -13.28 -1.06
N GLN A 263 11.61 -12.76 0.17
CA GLN A 263 10.70 -11.73 0.67
C GLN A 263 10.85 -10.41 -0.12
N LEU A 264 12.08 -10.00 -0.40
CA LEU A 264 12.37 -8.80 -1.20
C LEU A 264 11.80 -8.94 -2.60
N GLU A 265 12.03 -10.08 -3.28
CA GLU A 265 11.49 -10.33 -4.61
C GLU A 265 9.95 -10.31 -4.62
N LYS A 266 9.31 -10.92 -3.61
CA LYS A 266 7.84 -10.86 -3.46
C LYS A 266 7.35 -9.44 -3.26
N LEU A 267 8.04 -8.65 -2.44
CA LEU A 267 7.69 -7.26 -2.21
C LEU A 267 7.91 -6.40 -3.46
N GLU A 268 8.97 -6.64 -4.22
CA GLU A 268 9.22 -5.96 -5.48
C GLU A 268 8.14 -6.26 -6.52
N LYS A 269 7.77 -7.54 -6.70
CA LYS A 269 6.65 -7.92 -7.56
C LYS A 269 5.33 -7.30 -7.12
N PHE A 270 5.06 -7.27 -5.81
CA PHE A 270 3.89 -6.60 -5.26
C PHE A 270 3.90 -5.09 -5.56
N ASN A 271 5.04 -4.44 -5.37
CA ASN A 271 5.20 -3.01 -5.63
C ASN A 271 5.10 -2.69 -7.14
N GLU A 272 5.64 -3.52 -8.02
CA GLU A 272 5.51 -3.35 -9.48
C GLU A 272 4.07 -3.48 -9.97
N GLN A 273 3.28 -4.37 -9.36
CA GLN A 273 1.86 -4.52 -9.68
C GLN A 273 0.99 -3.37 -9.15
N THR A 274 1.41 -2.75 -8.05
CA THR A 274 0.65 -1.69 -7.37
C THR A 274 1.03 -0.29 -7.84
N LEU A 275 2.30 -0.07 -8.21
CA LEU A 275 2.73 1.17 -8.82
C LEU A 275 1.95 1.37 -10.13
N PRO A 276 1.46 2.59 -10.39
CA PRO A 276 0.89 2.90 -11.70
C PRO A 276 1.95 2.56 -12.73
N ARG A 277 1.61 1.73 -13.74
CA ARG A 277 2.47 1.54 -14.90
C ARG A 277 2.78 2.95 -15.39
N LYS A 278 4.04 3.39 -15.25
CA LYS A 278 4.50 4.61 -15.92
C LYS A 278 4.17 4.36 -17.38
N ASN A 279 3.15 5.03 -17.90
CA ASN A 279 2.74 4.83 -19.27
C ASN A 279 4.00 5.05 -20.12
N ASN A 280 4.39 4.03 -20.89
CA ASN A 280 5.37 4.14 -21.96
C ASN A 280 4.81 5.12 -23.02
N VAL A 281 4.86 6.42 -22.71
CA VAL A 281 4.51 7.52 -23.63
C VAL A 281 5.74 8.43 -23.79
N ALA A 282 6.93 7.86 -23.63
CA ALA A 282 8.16 8.48 -24.11
C ALA A 282 8.74 7.55 -25.18
N LEU A 283 9.00 8.14 -26.35
CA LEU A 283 9.72 7.60 -27.51
C LEU A 283 8.86 6.90 -28.58
N LYS A 284 7.93 7.65 -29.19
CA LYS A 284 7.76 7.67 -30.65
C LYS A 284 7.42 9.10 -31.08
N GLU A 285 8.45 9.94 -31.13
CA GLU A 285 8.57 11.03 -32.11
C GLU A 285 9.87 10.79 -32.88
#